data_AF-A0A0N9UF98-F1
#
_entry.id   AF-A0A0N9UF98-F1
#
_cell.length_a   1.000
_cell.length_b   1.000
_cell.length_c   1.000
_cell.angle_alpha   90.00
_cell.angle_beta   90.00
_cell.angle_gamma   90.00
#
_symmetry.space_group_name_H-M   'P 1'
#
loop_
_entity.id
_entity.type
_entity.pdbx_description
1 polymer ?
#
loop_
_entity_poly.entity_id
_entity_poly.type
_entity_poly.pdbx_seq_one_letter_code
_entity_poly.pdbx_strand_id
1 'polypeptide(L)'
;MRGHFLFAMSVSGLMLMTPPAARAAPETAATAAAAPIAYPQTRRDNVVEDHFGQKVADPYRWLENDVCEDRQVAAWVEAQNKVTSAAIRDCRIRRYSMSATA
;
A
#
# COMPACT_ATOMS: atom_id res chain seq x y z
N MET A 1 17.34 52.13 44.83
CA MET A 1 16.66 53.41 44.50
C MET A 1 17.29 53.97 43.24
N ARG A 2 16.44 54.41 42.28
CA ARG A 2 16.69 55.38 41.20
C ARG A 2 17.75 55.04 40.14
N GLY A 3 17.27 54.70 38.94
CA GLY A 3 18.06 54.71 37.71
C GLY A 3 18.40 56.12 37.22
N HIS A 4 19.30 56.18 36.24
CA HIS A 4 19.50 57.33 35.37
C HIS A 4 19.81 56.86 33.95
N PHE A 5 19.09 57.47 33.01
CA PHE A 5 19.19 57.42 31.56
C PHE A 5 20.57 57.87 31.06
N LEU A 6 20.97 57.44 29.85
CA LEU A 6 21.20 58.35 28.71
C LEU A 6 21.48 57.57 27.40
N PHE A 7 21.01 58.18 26.34
CA PHE A 7 20.76 57.69 24.99
C PHE A 7 21.97 58.00 24.08
N ALA A 8 22.37 57.11 23.19
CA ALA A 8 23.23 57.46 22.06
C ALA A 8 22.95 56.59 20.83
N MET A 9 22.50 57.30 19.79
CA MET A 9 22.22 56.95 18.40
C MET A 9 23.25 56.03 17.72
N SER A 10 22.78 55.18 16.80
CA SER A 10 23.25 55.14 15.39
C SER A 10 22.49 54.03 14.64
N VAL A 11 21.46 54.37 13.85
CA VAL A 11 21.49 54.55 12.38
C VAL A 11 21.64 53.25 11.58
N SER A 12 20.56 52.99 10.83
CA SER A 12 20.48 52.35 9.51
C SER A 12 20.90 50.91 9.32
N GLY A 13 19.90 50.14 8.90
CA GLY A 13 20.08 48.93 8.12
C GLY A 13 18.77 48.23 7.83
N LEU A 14 17.72 48.94 7.37
CA LEU A 14 16.54 48.27 6.82
C LEU A 14 16.91 47.69 5.45
N MET A 15 17.53 46.52 5.47
CA MET A 15 17.68 45.68 4.29
C MET A 15 16.30 45.09 4.01
N LEU A 16 15.59 45.65 3.02
CA LEU A 16 14.39 45.04 2.46
C LEU A 16 14.79 43.71 1.82
N MET A 17 14.76 42.64 2.62
CA MET A 17 14.78 41.27 2.15
C MET A 17 13.40 40.97 1.56
N THR A 18 13.26 41.19 0.26
CA THR A 18 12.12 40.70 -0.51
C THR A 18 12.13 39.18 -0.45
N PRO A 19 11.16 38.50 0.20
CA PRO A 19 11.12 37.05 0.13
C PRO A 19 10.83 36.67 -1.33
N PRO A 20 11.54 35.69 -1.91
CA PRO A 20 11.11 35.13 -3.18
C PRO A 20 9.71 34.56 -2.96
N ALA A 21 8.80 34.92 -3.86
CA ALA A 21 7.46 34.35 -3.91
C ALA A 21 7.57 32.85 -3.69
N ALA A 22 6.99 32.37 -2.59
CA ALA A 22 6.94 30.96 -2.26
C ALA A 22 6.39 30.23 -3.46
N ARG A 23 7.28 29.55 -4.20
CA ARG A 23 6.89 28.62 -5.25
C ARG A 23 5.99 27.62 -4.54
N ALA A 24 4.70 27.67 -4.88
CA ALA A 24 3.71 26.75 -4.35
C ALA A 24 4.33 25.35 -4.37
N ALA A 25 4.46 24.76 -3.18
CA ALA A 25 4.85 23.38 -3.05
C ALA A 25 3.91 22.58 -3.98
N PRO A 26 4.40 21.59 -4.73
CA PRO A 26 3.50 20.73 -5.46
C PRO A 26 2.51 20.17 -4.44
N GLU A 27 1.22 20.50 -4.60
CA GLU A 27 0.16 19.85 -3.86
C GLU A 27 0.42 18.36 -4.02
N THR A 28 0.72 17.73 -2.90
CA THR A 28 0.94 16.29 -2.85
C THR A 28 -0.39 15.71 -3.25
N ALA A 29 -0.53 15.32 -4.51
CA ALA A 29 -1.69 14.59 -4.99
C ALA A 29 -1.79 13.38 -4.06
N ALA A 30 -2.75 13.41 -3.15
CA ALA A 30 -3.00 12.35 -2.22
C ALA A 30 -3.29 11.11 -3.07
N THR A 31 -2.29 10.25 -3.20
CA THR A 31 -2.49 8.91 -3.74
C THR A 31 -3.46 8.27 -2.78
N ALA A 32 -4.72 8.14 -3.18
CA ALA A 32 -5.71 7.42 -2.40
C ALA A 32 -5.12 6.03 -2.13
N ALA A 33 -4.72 5.79 -0.89
CA ALA A 33 -4.17 4.50 -0.49
C ALA A 33 -5.26 3.45 -0.76
N ALA A 34 -4.95 2.48 -1.62
CA ALA A 34 -5.86 1.38 -1.90
C ALA A 34 -6.18 0.68 -0.58
N ALA A 35 -7.48 0.42 -0.34
CA ALA A 35 -7.90 -0.30 0.86
C ALA A 35 -7.18 -1.66 0.92
N PRO A 36 -6.75 -2.11 2.12
CA PRO A 36 -6.03 -3.37 2.26
C PRO A 36 -6.88 -4.55 1.76
N ILE A 37 -6.29 -5.40 0.93
CA ILE A 37 -6.95 -6.60 0.41
C ILE A 37 -6.93 -7.69 1.49
N ALA A 38 -8.11 -8.20 1.86
CA ALA A 38 -8.23 -9.33 2.77
C ALA A 38 -8.05 -10.65 1.98
N TYR A 39 -6.93 -11.34 2.19
CA TYR A 39 -6.68 -12.63 1.58
C TYR A 39 -7.40 -13.77 2.32
N PRO A 40 -7.86 -14.82 1.61
CA PRO A 40 -8.42 -16.00 2.24
C PRO A 40 -7.41 -16.69 3.17
N GLN A 41 -7.88 -17.13 4.33
CA GLN A 41 -7.08 -17.97 5.21
C GLN A 41 -6.73 -19.28 4.50
N THR A 42 -5.45 -19.67 4.55
CA THR A 42 -4.94 -20.88 3.88
C THR A 42 -4.40 -21.83 4.92
N ARG A 43 -4.86 -23.09 4.90
CA ARG A 43 -4.36 -24.14 5.80
C ARG A 43 -2.86 -24.36 5.55
N ARG A 44 -2.12 -24.54 6.64
CA ARG A 44 -0.72 -24.95 6.64
C ARG A 44 -0.62 -26.31 7.33
N ASP A 45 -0.06 -27.28 6.62
CA ASP A 45 0.23 -28.60 7.14
C ASP A 45 1.72 -28.72 7.51
N ASN A 46 2.12 -29.74 8.26
CA ASN A 46 3.50 -29.93 8.74
C ASN A 46 4.31 -30.90 7.85
N VAL A 47 4.07 -30.90 6.54
CA VAL A 47 4.79 -31.77 5.60
C VAL A 47 6.22 -31.28 5.45
N VAL A 48 7.20 -32.16 5.72
CA VAL A 48 8.63 -31.87 5.60
C VAL A 48 9.31 -33.05 4.94
N GLU A 49 10.00 -32.78 3.84
CA GLU A 49 10.75 -33.77 3.07
C GLU A 49 12.26 -33.65 3.32
N ASP A 50 13.00 -34.72 3.08
CA ASP A 50 14.47 -34.71 3.12
C ASP A 50 15.03 -34.85 1.70
N HIS A 51 15.76 -33.84 1.26
CA HIS A 51 16.43 -33.83 -0.02
C HIS A 51 17.93 -33.76 0.20
N PHE A 52 18.64 -34.87 -0.04
CA PHE A 52 20.10 -34.96 0.06
C PHE A 52 20.65 -34.54 1.45
N GLY A 53 19.92 -34.85 2.52
CA GLY A 53 20.27 -34.47 3.89
C GLY A 53 19.74 -33.10 4.32
N GLN A 54 19.04 -32.37 3.43
CA GLN A 54 18.40 -31.08 3.74
C GLN A 54 16.90 -31.26 3.98
N LYS A 55 16.41 -30.84 5.15
CA LYS A 55 14.97 -30.77 5.43
C LYS A 55 14.33 -29.58 4.72
N VAL A 56 13.23 -29.82 3.98
CA VAL A 56 12.46 -28.80 3.24
C VAL A 56 10.99 -28.92 3.63
N ALA A 57 10.42 -27.86 4.19
CA ALA A 57 9.01 -27.82 4.57
C ALA A 57 8.13 -27.41 3.40
N ASP A 58 7.07 -28.18 3.15
CA ASP A 58 6.05 -27.90 2.13
C ASP A 58 4.65 -27.85 2.75
N PRO A 59 4.33 -26.76 3.47
CA PRO A 59 3.08 -26.65 4.22
C PRO A 59 1.82 -26.56 3.35
N TYR A 60 1.97 -26.40 2.02
CA TYR A 60 0.86 -26.20 1.08
C TYR A 60 0.73 -27.32 0.05
N ARG A 61 1.44 -28.45 0.24
CA ARG A 61 1.34 -29.64 -0.61
C ARG A 61 -0.08 -30.04 -0.97
N TRP A 62 -1.03 -29.87 -0.05
CA TRP A 62 -2.44 -30.21 -0.27
C TRP A 62 -3.11 -29.43 -1.42
N LEU A 63 -2.57 -28.27 -1.81
CA LEU A 63 -3.04 -27.48 -2.96
C LEU A 63 -2.63 -28.09 -4.31
N GLU A 64 -1.78 -29.11 -4.33
CA GLU A 64 -1.40 -29.83 -5.55
C GLU A 64 -2.45 -30.86 -5.98
N ASN A 65 -3.43 -31.16 -5.14
CA ASN A 65 -4.53 -32.07 -5.48
C ASN A 65 -5.40 -31.49 -6.61
N ASP A 66 -6.04 -32.38 -7.39
CA ASP A 66 -6.92 -31.96 -8.49
C ASP A 66 -8.12 -31.17 -7.95
N VAL A 67 -8.34 -29.99 -8.52
CA VAL A 67 -9.45 -29.08 -8.19
C VAL A 67 -10.82 -29.70 -8.48
N CYS A 68 -10.91 -30.58 -9.47
CA CYS A 68 -12.16 -31.25 -9.85
C CYS A 68 -12.60 -32.28 -8.80
N GLU A 69 -11.64 -32.90 -8.13
CA GLU A 69 -11.86 -34.03 -7.22
C GLU A 69 -11.79 -33.60 -5.74
N ASP A 70 -10.89 -32.66 -5.39
CA ASP A 70 -10.70 -32.21 -4.02
C ASP A 70 -11.53 -30.96 -3.71
N ARG A 71 -12.58 -31.18 -2.91
CA ARG A 71 -13.51 -30.13 -2.45
C ARG A 71 -12.83 -29.02 -1.65
N GLN A 72 -11.75 -29.32 -0.92
CA GLN A 72 -11.02 -28.31 -0.13
C GLN A 72 -10.20 -27.40 -1.05
N VAL A 73 -9.55 -27.97 -2.06
CA VAL A 73 -8.81 -27.19 -3.06
C VAL A 73 -9.79 -26.35 -3.88
N ALA A 74 -10.90 -26.93 -4.33
CA ALA A 74 -11.96 -26.20 -5.03
C ALA A 74 -12.47 -24.99 -4.24
N ALA A 75 -12.77 -25.18 -2.94
CA ALA A 75 -13.22 -24.10 -2.06
C ALA A 75 -12.15 -23.00 -1.89
N TRP A 76 -10.88 -23.37 -1.80
CA TRP A 76 -9.78 -22.42 -1.70
C TRP A 76 -9.62 -21.61 -3.00
N VAL A 77 -9.66 -22.27 -4.16
CA VAL A 77 -9.61 -21.61 -5.47
C VAL A 77 -10.78 -20.64 -5.65
N GLU A 78 -11.99 -21.03 -5.25
CA GLU A 78 -13.16 -20.15 -5.29
C GLU A 78 -12.96 -18.90 -4.42
N ALA A 79 -12.43 -19.05 -3.21
CA ALA A 79 -12.16 -17.94 -2.30
C ALA A 79 -11.13 -16.96 -2.88
N GLN A 80 -10.06 -17.45 -3.50
CA GLN A 80 -9.06 -16.61 -4.19
C GLN A 80 -9.68 -15.90 -5.40
N ASN A 81 -10.47 -16.61 -6.20
CA ASN A 81 -11.16 -16.05 -7.37
C ASN A 81 -12.08 -14.90 -7.00
N LYS A 82 -12.74 -14.94 -5.83
CA LYS A 82 -13.57 -13.83 -5.32
C LYS A 82 -12.74 -12.57 -5.10
N VAL A 83 -11.56 -12.69 -4.50
CA VAL A 83 -10.64 -11.56 -4.28
C VAL A 83 -10.15 -10.99 -5.61
N THR A 84 -9.66 -11.84 -6.51
CA THR A 84 -9.17 -11.42 -7.81
C THR A 84 -10.27 -10.77 -8.66
N SER A 85 -11.47 -11.35 -8.66
CA SER A 85 -12.62 -10.79 -9.39
C SER A 85 -13.04 -9.43 -8.86
N ALA A 86 -12.95 -9.21 -7.54
CA ALA A 86 -13.18 -7.89 -6.96
C ALA A 86 -12.10 -6.88 -7.42
N ALA A 87 -10.82 -7.26 -7.37
CA ALA A 87 -9.71 -6.40 -7.77
C ALA A 87 -9.77 -6.01 -9.27
N ILE A 88 -10.05 -6.97 -10.16
CA ILE A 88 -10.13 -6.70 -11.60
C ILE A 88 -11.36 -5.85 -11.95
N ARG A 89 -12.49 -6.03 -11.26
CA ARG A 89 -13.65 -5.14 -11.44
C ARG A 89 -13.35 -3.71 -11.02
N ASP A 90 -12.55 -3.54 -9.97
CA ASP A 90 -12.15 -2.22 -9.50
C ASP A 90 -11.09 -1.56 -10.41
N CYS A 91 -10.39 -2.35 -11.23
CA CYS A 91 -9.42 -1.83 -12.18
C CYS A 91 -10.07 -0.81 -13.14
N ARG A 92 -9.53 0.41 -13.10
CA ARG A 92 -10.01 1.58 -13.86
C ARG A 92 -10.22 1.31 -15.34
N ILE A 93 -9.32 0.55 -15.98
CA ILE A 93 -9.38 0.23 -17.42
C ILE A 93 -10.59 -0.68 -17.71
N ARG A 94 -10.83 -1.70 -16.87
CA ARG A 94 -11.99 -2.60 -17.00
C ARG A 94 -13.30 -1.83 -16.79
N ARG A 95 -13.35 -0.96 -15.78
CA ARG A 95 -14.53 -0.12 -15.48
C ARG A 95 -14.91 0.77 -16.66
N TYR A 96 -13.92 1.38 -17.32
CA TYR A 96 -14.16 2.19 -18.51
C TYR A 96 -14.73 1.35 -19.68
N SER A 97 -14.17 0.16 -19.92
CA SER A 97 -14.65 -0.75 -20.98
C SER A 97 -16.10 -1.21 -20.76
N MET A 98 -16.54 -1.38 -19.51
CA MET A 98 -17.91 -1.80 -19.19
C MET A 98 -18.92 -0.64 -19.29
N SER A 99 -18.49 0.60 -19.09
CA SER A 99 -19.35 1.80 -19.21
C SER A 99 -19.55 2.27 -20.65
N ALA A 100 -18.68 1.90 -21.58
CA ALA A 100 -18.74 2.34 -22.99
C ALA A 100 -19.65 1.48 -23.88
N THR A 101 -20.19 0.38 -23.35
CA THR A 101 -21.06 -0.57 -24.08
C THR A 101 -22.49 -0.63 -23.51
N ALA A 102 -22.81 0.24 -22.53
CA ALA A 102 -24.13 0.41 -21.94
C ALA A 102 -24.78 1.70 -22.46
#